data_AF-A0A1S3HKA6-F1
#
_entry.id   AF-A0A1S3HKA6-F1
#
_cell.length_a   1.000
_cell.length_b   1.000
_cell.length_c   1.000
_cell.angle_alpha   90.00
_cell.angle_beta   90.00
_cell.angle_gamma   90.00
#
_symmetry.space_group_name_H-M   'P 1'
#
loop_
_entity.id
_entity.type
_entity.pdbx_description
1 polymer ?
#
loop_
_entity_poly.entity_id
_entity_poly.type
_entity_poly.pdbx_seq_one_letter_code
_entity_poly.pdbx_strand_id
1 'polypeptide(L)'
;MMMEAAGDNEKPKTPPAGVVSPPVPRPPVDPNRPIRRTGSRGRLLHSLSVESSSEEISLKTRSGSLQDVSSSGKEEVAPDVLTRRVHSGPKERVGQLLEERGVGDGSESVHRPPSAVTTTSVSSQIGSDNELRVKSGGSSRRPSSGGKPGSGGKREEETPAESQFFNKNIAPILEQMAALRKEKDATELSNLCSMLYCTLEQGNMLGRACKRRSAILKTIFKLLDSESPVLRVRLAKLILGLKITGNNLTSVCKLIFKISREESNDMLFIEEEMIAPLLDTMCTTDLSTSQDALVYLLGALKFLSGNTTVGQHLTKHRAVEAYGKLLKAINTATADSKEKMGNVLVQLTAGLRNLVDNEENRENMVSSHVIEEMERSTQLYSADSEVVHNIIRIFSKVTLHSDCCNALNSIPSTYKSFLYLLNQYIQKQDLIVRLTFVIGNLTAKSDDARLRFFQEENAFKTILNIFKTYLELDMKSFSKHKEEVKESGTGSKHPDTVEDIMIKVVRVIANLSINEEVGKQLATNEKCVEWLLHIIDTKDMSTSEELVLNSVATINNLSFYHVPGSAVVKKQQQVTES
;
A
#
# COMPACT_ATOMS: atom_id res chain seq x y z
N MET A 1 51.37 27.25 40.63
CA MET A 1 51.45 28.69 40.90
C MET A 1 50.14 29.31 40.41
N MET A 2 49.46 30.03 41.30
CA MET A 2 48.04 30.44 41.22
C MET A 2 47.75 31.49 40.13
N MET A 3 46.51 31.51 39.65
CA MET A 3 45.93 32.47 38.69
C MET A 3 44.94 33.43 39.36
N GLU A 4 44.79 34.58 38.69
CA GLU A 4 44.37 35.90 39.16
C GLU A 4 42.85 36.14 39.32
N ALA A 5 42.59 37.12 40.20
CA ALA A 5 41.39 37.92 40.48
C ALA A 5 41.03 38.87 39.31
N ALA A 6 39.93 39.63 39.21
CA ALA A 6 38.63 39.82 39.85
C ALA A 6 37.88 40.88 38.98
N GLY A 7 36.58 41.08 39.17
CA GLY A 7 35.91 42.29 38.63
C GLY A 7 34.38 42.27 38.71
N ASP A 8 33.85 43.00 39.70
CA ASP A 8 32.44 43.22 40.04
C ASP A 8 31.58 43.92 38.97
N ASN A 9 30.26 43.76 39.09
CA ASN A 9 29.25 44.40 38.23
C ASN A 9 28.17 45.09 39.08
N GLU A 10 28.17 46.43 39.11
CA GLU A 10 27.12 47.30 39.65
C GLU A 10 26.28 47.93 38.52
N LYS A 11 24.97 47.98 38.70
CA LYS A 11 23.99 48.67 37.83
C LYS A 11 24.12 50.19 37.88
N PRO A 12 23.74 50.90 36.81
CA PRO A 12 23.21 52.26 36.96
C PRO A 12 21.86 52.54 36.25
N LYS A 13 21.32 53.68 36.65
CA LYS A 13 19.96 54.24 36.56
C LYS A 13 19.57 54.81 35.17
N THR A 14 18.27 55.02 34.99
CA THR A 14 17.59 55.69 33.88
C THR A 14 17.83 57.22 33.79
N PRO A 15 17.75 57.83 32.58
CA PRO A 15 17.68 59.29 32.38
C PRO A 15 16.31 59.78 31.84
N PRO A 16 16.08 61.12 31.74
CA PRO A 16 14.76 61.75 31.72
C PRO A 16 14.23 62.16 30.33
N ALA A 17 12.99 62.66 30.31
CA ALA A 17 12.13 62.91 29.14
C ALA A 17 12.34 64.25 28.40
N GLY A 18 12.11 64.23 27.08
CA GLY A 18 11.43 65.30 26.33
C GLY A 18 12.11 65.80 25.05
N VAL A 19 11.62 65.41 23.86
CA VAL A 19 11.44 66.24 22.63
C VAL A 19 10.34 65.59 21.76
N VAL A 20 9.45 66.42 21.20
CA VAL A 20 8.25 66.07 20.40
C VAL A 20 8.59 65.91 18.91
N SER A 21 8.02 64.88 18.26
CA SER A 21 8.04 64.63 16.80
C SER A 21 6.63 64.24 16.30
N PRO A 22 6.27 64.51 15.02
CA PRO A 22 4.88 64.58 14.53
C PRO A 22 4.18 63.21 14.37
N PRO A 23 2.83 63.17 14.22
CA PRO A 23 2.07 61.92 14.35
C PRO A 23 2.26 61.00 13.14
N VAL A 24 2.56 59.73 13.43
CA VAL A 24 2.58 58.62 12.47
C VAL A 24 1.14 58.19 12.15
N PRO A 25 0.78 57.89 10.88
CA PRO A 25 -0.57 57.43 10.54
C PRO A 25 -0.86 56.05 11.14
N ARG A 26 -2.10 55.82 11.59
CA ARG A 26 -2.51 54.48 12.06
C ARG A 26 -2.64 53.51 10.89
N PRO A 27 -2.21 52.24 11.04
CA PRO A 27 -2.41 51.21 10.02
C PRO A 27 -3.90 50.86 9.86
N PRO A 28 -4.31 50.29 8.71
CA PRO A 28 -5.69 49.90 8.44
C PRO A 28 -6.17 48.81 9.40
N VAL A 29 -7.46 48.83 9.71
CA VAL A 29 -8.13 47.81 10.53
C VAL A 29 -8.38 46.57 9.68
N ASP A 30 -7.96 45.40 10.17
CA ASP A 30 -8.14 44.09 9.54
C ASP A 30 -9.65 43.75 9.40
N PRO A 31 -10.16 43.50 8.17
CA PRO A 31 -11.55 43.14 7.93
C PRO A 31 -11.94 41.73 8.41
N ASN A 32 -11.00 40.91 8.90
CA ASN A 32 -11.25 39.54 9.34
C ASN A 32 -11.25 39.35 10.87
N ARG A 33 -11.41 40.41 11.66
CA ARG A 33 -11.55 40.26 13.12
C ARG A 33 -12.92 39.63 13.48
N PRO A 34 -12.98 38.43 14.09
CA PRO A 34 -14.24 37.77 14.39
C PRO A 34 -15.02 38.52 15.49
N ILE A 35 -16.22 38.97 15.15
CA ILE A 35 -17.18 39.57 16.07
C ILE A 35 -17.78 38.45 16.95
N ARG A 36 -17.47 38.46 18.25
CA ARG A 36 -18.21 37.67 19.24
C ARG A 36 -19.65 38.16 19.29
N ARG A 37 -20.60 37.35 18.82
CA ARG A 37 -22.04 37.53 19.11
C ARG A 37 -22.50 36.48 20.13
N THR A 38 -22.88 36.98 21.29
CA THR A 38 -23.69 36.30 22.30
C THR A 38 -25.17 36.42 21.93
N GLY A 39 -25.96 35.36 22.14
CA GLY A 39 -27.39 35.48 22.45
C GLY A 39 -28.41 34.74 21.56
N SER A 40 -29.07 33.76 22.19
CA SER A 40 -30.53 33.49 22.22
C SER A 40 -31.29 32.90 21.02
N ARG A 41 -31.77 31.67 21.24
CA ARG A 41 -33.13 31.10 21.05
C ARG A 41 -34.09 31.76 20.04
N GLY A 42 -34.60 30.93 19.12
CA GLY A 42 -35.91 31.10 18.46
C GLY A 42 -36.37 29.81 17.78
N ARG A 43 -37.53 29.26 18.22
CA ARG A 43 -38.29 28.18 17.56
C ARG A 43 -39.12 28.75 16.41
N LEU A 44 -39.49 27.90 15.44
CA LEU A 44 -40.75 27.78 14.66
C LEU A 44 -40.43 26.79 13.51
N LEU A 45 -40.89 25.53 13.43
CA LEU A 45 -42.22 24.91 13.26
C LEU A 45 -43.02 25.29 12.00
N HIS A 46 -43.56 24.22 11.38
CA HIS A 46 -44.55 24.08 10.30
C HIS A 46 -44.08 24.28 8.85
N SER A 47 -44.51 23.52 7.82
CA SER A 47 -45.23 22.24 7.63
C SER A 47 -45.62 22.12 6.15
N LEU A 48 -45.52 20.91 5.55
CA LEU A 48 -46.41 20.30 4.51
C LEU A 48 -46.58 21.07 3.16
N SER A 49 -46.78 20.52 1.96
CA SER A 49 -47.32 19.23 1.48
C SER A 49 -47.30 19.20 -0.07
N VAL A 50 -47.47 17.99 -0.66
CA VAL A 50 -48.18 17.65 -1.95
C VAL A 50 -47.43 18.05 -3.24
N GLU A 51 -46.96 17.19 -4.17
CA GLU A 51 -47.40 15.96 -4.89
C GLU A 51 -47.42 16.26 -6.42
N SER A 52 -47.00 15.26 -7.21
CA SER A 52 -47.36 14.96 -8.61
C SER A 52 -46.93 15.98 -9.70
N SER A 53 -46.46 15.62 -10.90
CA SER A 53 -46.89 14.53 -11.78
C SER A 53 -45.85 14.21 -12.87
N SER A 54 -46.01 13.00 -13.41
CA SER A 54 -45.32 12.32 -14.51
C SER A 54 -45.28 13.04 -15.86
N GLU A 55 -44.31 12.68 -16.71
CA GLU A 55 -44.53 12.47 -18.16
C GLU A 55 -43.46 11.53 -18.76
N GLU A 56 -43.91 10.42 -19.33
CA GLU A 56 -43.16 9.51 -20.20
C GLU A 56 -43.19 10.02 -21.65
N ILE A 57 -42.06 9.97 -22.36
CA ILE A 57 -42.07 9.82 -23.83
C ILE A 57 -40.97 8.83 -24.25
N SER A 58 -41.44 7.71 -24.79
CA SER A 58 -40.72 6.68 -25.55
C SER A 58 -40.34 7.22 -26.94
N LEU A 59 -39.28 6.67 -27.58
CA LEU A 59 -39.32 6.08 -28.93
C LEU A 59 -37.92 5.83 -29.55
N LYS A 60 -37.76 4.56 -29.95
CA LYS A 60 -37.22 4.03 -31.23
C LYS A 60 -35.72 4.05 -31.54
N THR A 61 -35.22 2.81 -31.51
CA THR A 61 -34.12 2.23 -32.27
C THR A 61 -34.33 2.29 -33.80
N ARG A 62 -33.23 2.42 -34.55
CA ARG A 62 -33.14 2.02 -35.96
C ARG A 62 -31.75 1.44 -36.25
N SER A 63 -31.77 0.22 -36.76
CA SER A 63 -30.63 -0.56 -37.26
C SER A 63 -30.29 -0.17 -38.70
N GLY A 64 -29.02 -0.30 -39.09
CA GLY A 64 -28.51 -0.10 -40.44
C GLY A 64 -27.13 -0.75 -40.61
N SER A 65 -27.04 -1.66 -41.57
CA SER A 65 -25.96 -2.60 -41.89
C SER A 65 -25.03 -2.06 -43.00
N LEU A 66 -23.99 -2.87 -43.33
CA LEU A 66 -23.14 -2.90 -44.54
C LEU A 66 -21.85 -2.05 -44.48
N GLN A 67 -20.70 -2.41 -45.05
CA GLN A 67 -20.08 -3.65 -45.56
C GLN A 67 -18.60 -3.29 -45.87
N ASP A 68 -17.77 -4.32 -46.06
CA ASP A 68 -16.34 -4.34 -46.40
C ASP A 68 -15.86 -3.42 -47.55
N VAL A 69 -14.58 -2.97 -47.48
CA VAL A 69 -13.63 -3.03 -48.62
C VAL A 69 -12.18 -3.12 -48.12
N SER A 70 -11.40 -3.94 -48.83
CA SER A 70 -10.00 -4.37 -48.67
C SER A 70 -8.92 -3.37 -49.12
N SER A 71 -7.67 -3.52 -48.64
CA SER A 71 -6.47 -3.85 -49.47
C SER A 71 -5.10 -3.45 -48.87
N SER A 72 -4.12 -4.36 -49.05
CA SER A 72 -2.64 -4.22 -48.97
C SER A 72 -2.03 -3.92 -47.59
N GLY A 73 -1.01 -4.60 -47.06
CA GLY A 73 0.02 -5.44 -47.66
C GLY A 73 1.39 -4.85 -47.31
N LYS A 74 2.05 -5.37 -46.26
CA LYS A 74 3.52 -5.44 -46.10
C LYS A 74 3.89 -6.16 -44.79
N GLU A 75 4.75 -7.17 -44.94
CA GLU A 75 5.38 -7.96 -43.88
C GLU A 75 6.39 -7.12 -43.09
N GLU A 76 6.41 -7.27 -41.76
CA GLU A 76 7.64 -7.24 -40.97
C GLU A 76 7.44 -7.98 -39.63
N VAL A 77 8.53 -8.58 -39.17
CA VAL A 77 8.64 -9.70 -38.23
C VAL A 77 8.41 -9.27 -36.76
N ALA A 78 7.54 -9.99 -36.03
CA ALA A 78 7.30 -9.80 -34.60
C ALA A 78 8.07 -10.84 -33.74
N PRO A 79 8.62 -10.48 -32.57
CA PRO A 79 9.09 -11.45 -31.60
C PRO A 79 7.93 -11.93 -30.71
N ASP A 80 7.99 -13.22 -30.40
CA ASP A 80 7.02 -14.04 -29.67
C ASP A 80 6.75 -13.50 -28.25
N VAL A 81 5.56 -12.94 -28.01
CA VAL A 81 5.08 -12.53 -26.68
C VAL A 81 4.04 -13.54 -26.22
N LEU A 82 4.42 -14.38 -25.27
CA LEU A 82 3.54 -15.28 -24.53
C LEU A 82 2.45 -14.47 -23.82
N THR A 83 1.24 -14.46 -24.40
CA THR A 83 0.03 -13.89 -23.80
C THR A 83 -0.35 -14.66 -22.53
N ARG A 84 -0.02 -14.12 -21.34
CA ARG A 84 -0.65 -14.53 -20.08
C ARG A 84 -2.00 -13.83 -19.93
N ARG A 85 -3.02 -14.67 -19.78
CA ARG A 85 -4.44 -14.36 -19.60
C ARG A 85 -4.66 -13.56 -18.31
N VAL A 86 -4.90 -12.26 -18.44
CA VAL A 86 -5.14 -11.33 -17.32
C VAL A 86 -6.50 -11.62 -16.70
N HIS A 87 -6.53 -12.08 -15.46
CA HIS A 87 -7.75 -12.18 -14.65
C HIS A 87 -7.91 -10.89 -13.87
N SER A 88 -8.84 -10.03 -14.28
CA SER A 88 -9.23 -8.86 -13.49
C SER A 88 -10.00 -9.34 -12.25
N GLY A 89 -9.39 -9.19 -11.07
CA GLY A 89 -9.97 -9.54 -9.79
C GLY A 89 -11.13 -8.61 -9.36
N PRO A 90 -11.94 -9.02 -8.37
CA PRO A 90 -13.20 -8.35 -8.02
C PRO A 90 -13.01 -7.08 -7.16
N LYS A 91 -13.95 -6.14 -7.31
CA LYS A 91 -14.15 -4.89 -6.56
C LYS A 91 -13.58 -4.90 -5.14
N GLU A 92 -12.64 -3.98 -4.90
CA GLU A 92 -12.11 -3.66 -3.58
C GLU A 92 -13.21 -3.10 -2.66
N ARG A 93 -13.06 -3.39 -1.37
CA ARG A 93 -13.81 -2.81 -0.25
C ARG A 93 -13.64 -1.29 -0.33
N VAL A 94 -14.66 -0.56 -0.80
CA VAL A 94 -14.63 0.91 -0.82
C VAL A 94 -14.82 1.40 0.61
N GLY A 95 -13.72 1.42 1.35
CA GLY A 95 -13.54 2.36 2.43
C GLY A 95 -12.90 3.61 1.84
N GLN A 96 -13.52 4.77 2.04
CA GLN A 96 -12.84 6.05 1.89
C GLN A 96 -11.61 6.04 2.82
N LEU A 97 -10.44 5.67 2.29
CA LEU A 97 -9.19 6.14 2.85
C LEU A 97 -9.10 7.61 2.46
N LEU A 98 -9.19 8.45 3.48
CA LEU A 98 -8.99 9.90 3.40
C LEU A 98 -7.82 10.22 2.47
N GLU A 99 -8.09 11.07 1.48
CA GLU A 99 -7.05 11.75 0.73
C GLU A 99 -6.10 12.43 1.72
N GLU A 100 -4.79 12.15 1.57
CA GLU A 100 -3.73 12.81 2.31
C GLU A 100 -3.67 14.29 1.90
N ARG A 101 -4.52 15.11 2.52
CA ARG A 101 -4.33 16.55 2.61
C ARG A 101 -3.47 16.83 3.83
N GLY A 102 -2.23 17.25 3.59
CA GLY A 102 -1.48 18.01 4.59
C GLY A 102 -2.30 19.25 4.96
N VAL A 103 -2.39 19.55 6.25
CA VAL A 103 -3.25 20.58 6.84
C VAL A 103 -3.19 21.91 6.06
N GLY A 104 -4.34 22.35 5.57
CA GLY A 104 -4.66 23.67 5.03
C GLY A 104 -6.18 23.80 4.86
N ASP A 105 -6.78 24.74 5.58
CA ASP A 105 -8.21 24.96 5.89
C ASP A 105 -9.17 25.04 4.67
N GLY A 106 -10.47 24.80 4.90
CA GLY A 106 -11.56 25.16 3.99
C GLY A 106 -12.38 24.01 3.38
N SER A 107 -13.68 24.04 3.68
CA SER A 107 -14.80 23.19 3.25
C SER A 107 -15.16 23.29 1.75
N GLU A 108 -15.59 22.19 1.11
CA GLU A 108 -16.64 22.20 0.08
C GLU A 108 -17.10 20.77 -0.32
N SER A 109 -18.40 20.65 -0.58
CA SER A 109 -19.17 19.43 -0.84
C SER A 109 -19.29 19.11 -2.34
N VAL A 110 -19.21 17.83 -2.73
CA VAL A 110 -19.34 17.38 -4.14
C VAL A 110 -20.61 16.55 -4.36
N HIS A 111 -21.48 17.04 -5.24
CA HIS A 111 -22.50 16.24 -5.93
C HIS A 111 -21.94 15.71 -7.26
N ARG A 112 -22.19 14.43 -7.58
CA ARG A 112 -21.81 13.79 -8.86
C ARG A 112 -23.05 13.28 -9.61
N PRO A 113 -23.17 13.51 -10.94
CA PRO A 113 -24.24 12.95 -11.77
C PRO A 113 -23.88 11.54 -12.33
N PRO A 114 -24.86 10.79 -12.86
CA PRO A 114 -24.73 9.35 -13.12
C PRO A 114 -24.60 9.00 -14.61
N SER A 115 -23.96 7.87 -14.90
CA SER A 115 -24.06 7.07 -16.14
C SER A 115 -23.25 5.78 -15.96
N ALA A 116 -23.56 4.61 -16.51
CA ALA A 116 -24.74 4.07 -17.17
C ALA A 116 -24.57 2.53 -17.15
N VAL A 117 -25.69 1.83 -17.19
CA VAL A 117 -25.84 0.38 -16.99
C VAL A 117 -25.36 -0.43 -18.21
N THR A 118 -24.73 -1.58 -18.00
CA THR A 118 -24.78 -2.68 -18.98
C THR A 118 -24.83 -4.05 -18.29
N THR A 119 -25.86 -4.80 -18.65
CA THR A 119 -26.25 -6.14 -18.21
C THR A 119 -25.51 -7.25 -18.98
N THR A 120 -25.26 -8.40 -18.35
CA THR A 120 -25.23 -9.76 -18.96
C THR A 120 -24.94 -10.80 -17.85
N SER A 121 -25.89 -11.64 -17.47
CA SER A 121 -26.28 -12.95 -18.02
C SER A 121 -25.38 -14.11 -17.59
N VAL A 122 -25.92 -14.93 -16.70
CA VAL A 122 -25.38 -16.18 -16.17
C VAL A 122 -25.55 -17.30 -17.19
N SER A 123 -24.54 -18.16 -17.35
CA SER A 123 -24.76 -19.49 -17.93
C SER A 123 -24.02 -20.56 -17.13
N SER A 124 -24.84 -21.46 -16.59
CA SER A 124 -24.53 -22.72 -15.93
C SER A 124 -24.49 -23.84 -16.96
N GLN A 125 -23.49 -24.72 -16.94
CA GLN A 125 -23.65 -26.06 -17.51
C GLN A 125 -22.97 -27.15 -16.66
N ILE A 126 -23.80 -28.16 -16.40
CA ILE A 126 -23.57 -29.48 -15.80
C ILE A 126 -23.73 -30.50 -16.95
N GLY A 127 -22.96 -31.58 -16.94
CA GLY A 127 -23.15 -32.80 -17.75
C GLY A 127 -21.82 -33.58 -17.84
N SER A 128 -21.61 -34.66 -17.08
CA SER A 128 -21.90 -36.07 -17.43
C SER A 128 -21.28 -36.51 -18.76
N ASP A 129 -20.34 -37.46 -18.74
CA ASP A 129 -20.57 -38.76 -19.38
C ASP A 129 -19.50 -39.81 -19.05
N ASN A 130 -19.95 -41.06 -19.12
CA ASN A 130 -19.35 -42.29 -18.64
C ASN A 130 -18.81 -43.12 -19.84
N GLU A 131 -17.72 -43.86 -19.58
CA GLU A 131 -17.17 -45.02 -20.31
C GLU A 131 -16.94 -44.99 -21.84
N LEU A 132 -15.72 -45.34 -22.27
CA LEU A 132 -15.47 -46.59 -23.02
C LEU A 132 -13.97 -46.95 -23.06
N ARG A 133 -13.75 -48.26 -23.04
CA ARG A 133 -12.52 -49.02 -22.82
C ARG A 133 -11.82 -49.35 -24.15
N VAL A 134 -10.52 -49.12 -24.26
CA VAL A 134 -9.65 -49.85 -25.21
C VAL A 134 -8.34 -50.24 -24.52
N LYS A 135 -8.05 -51.54 -24.55
CA LYS A 135 -6.80 -52.17 -24.11
C LYS A 135 -5.72 -51.95 -25.17
N SER A 136 -4.49 -51.62 -24.75
CA SER A 136 -3.26 -52.05 -25.43
C SER A 136 -2.16 -52.22 -24.40
N GLY A 137 -1.59 -53.43 -24.37
CA GLY A 137 -0.50 -53.82 -23.48
C GLY A 137 0.86 -53.37 -24.01
N GLY A 138 1.78 -53.11 -23.08
CA GLY A 138 3.18 -52.83 -23.35
C GLY A 138 3.98 -53.03 -22.08
N SER A 139 4.53 -54.22 -21.92
CA SER A 139 5.40 -54.63 -20.82
C SER A 139 6.76 -53.96 -20.99
N SER A 140 7.21 -53.17 -20.02
CA SER A 140 8.64 -52.87 -19.85
C SER A 140 9.00 -52.80 -18.37
N ARG A 141 9.98 -53.61 -17.99
CA ARG A 141 10.43 -53.86 -16.62
C ARG A 141 11.67 -53.00 -16.31
N ARG A 142 11.57 -52.22 -15.21
CA ARG A 142 12.62 -51.85 -14.22
C ARG A 142 13.75 -50.89 -14.66
N PRO A 143 14.47 -50.22 -13.71
CA PRO A 143 14.48 -50.44 -12.25
C PRO A 143 14.18 -49.22 -11.35
N SER A 144 13.78 -49.53 -10.12
CA SER A 144 13.67 -48.60 -9.00
C SER A 144 15.05 -48.06 -8.60
N SER A 145 15.21 -46.73 -8.62
CA SER A 145 16.27 -46.07 -7.87
C SER A 145 15.90 -46.04 -6.39
N GLY A 146 16.76 -46.64 -5.57
CA GLY A 146 16.60 -46.71 -4.12
C GLY A 146 16.71 -45.33 -3.48
N GLY A 147 15.58 -44.82 -3.01
CA GLY A 147 15.54 -43.76 -2.01
C GLY A 147 15.85 -44.35 -0.63
N LYS A 148 16.94 -43.88 -0.01
CA LYS A 148 17.30 -44.17 1.38
C LYS A 148 16.08 -43.90 2.30
N PRO A 149 15.77 -44.78 3.28
CA PRO A 149 14.80 -44.45 4.30
C PRO A 149 15.40 -43.36 5.18
N GLY A 150 14.95 -42.12 4.98
CA GLY A 150 15.19 -41.05 5.93
C GLY A 150 14.62 -41.45 7.28
N SER A 151 15.41 -41.22 8.33
CA SER A 151 15.14 -41.50 9.75
C SER A 151 13.66 -41.35 10.09
N GLY A 152 12.95 -42.48 10.10
CA GLY A 152 11.61 -42.58 10.62
C GLY A 152 11.71 -42.44 12.13
N GLY A 153 11.46 -41.24 12.64
CA GLY A 153 11.12 -41.06 14.04
C GLY A 153 10.03 -42.08 14.38
N LYS A 154 10.29 -42.92 15.38
CA LYS A 154 9.32 -43.88 15.90
C LYS A 154 7.99 -43.12 16.08
N ARG A 155 6.95 -43.51 15.36
CA ARG A 155 5.60 -43.05 15.68
C ARG A 155 5.30 -43.64 17.06
N GLU A 156 5.42 -42.82 18.10
CA GLU A 156 4.97 -43.18 19.44
C GLU A 156 3.52 -43.68 19.32
N GLU A 157 3.23 -44.84 19.89
CA GLU A 157 1.89 -45.42 19.89
C GLU A 157 0.95 -44.55 20.72
N GLU A 158 -0.35 -44.55 20.39
CA GLU A 158 -1.36 -43.86 21.21
C GLU A 158 -1.32 -44.44 22.63
N THR A 159 -1.09 -43.58 23.63
CA THR A 159 -1.06 -44.06 25.01
C THR A 159 -2.48 -44.45 25.45
N PRO A 160 -2.62 -45.43 26.36
CA PRO A 160 -3.93 -45.79 26.91
C PRO A 160 -4.66 -44.60 27.54
N ALA A 161 -3.91 -43.67 28.15
CA ALA A 161 -4.45 -42.45 28.74
C ALA A 161 -5.00 -41.48 27.66
N GLU A 162 -4.28 -41.28 26.55
CA GLU A 162 -4.78 -40.47 25.42
C GLU A 162 -6.03 -41.08 24.80
N SER A 163 -6.03 -42.40 24.58
CA SER A 163 -7.19 -43.13 24.03
C SER A 163 -8.42 -43.01 24.94
N GLN A 164 -8.21 -43.17 26.26
CA GLN A 164 -9.28 -43.01 27.26
C GLN A 164 -9.80 -41.57 27.31
N PHE A 165 -8.91 -40.58 27.30
CA PHE A 165 -9.30 -39.17 27.26
C PHE A 165 -10.12 -38.85 26.00
N PHE A 166 -9.67 -39.31 24.83
CA PHE A 166 -10.38 -39.09 23.58
C PHE A 166 -11.77 -39.71 23.60
N ASN A 167 -11.88 -40.98 23.99
CA ASN A 167 -13.16 -41.69 23.99
C ASN A 167 -14.14 -41.09 25.01
N LYS A 168 -13.64 -40.60 26.15
CA LYS A 168 -14.48 -40.01 27.20
C LYS A 168 -14.92 -38.59 26.89
N ASN A 169 -14.03 -37.76 26.34
CA ASN A 169 -14.25 -36.31 26.28
C ASN A 169 -14.44 -35.78 24.84
N ILE A 170 -13.77 -36.36 23.84
CA ILE A 170 -13.78 -35.83 22.47
C ILE A 170 -14.80 -36.57 21.58
N ALA A 171 -14.83 -37.91 21.64
CA ALA A 171 -15.72 -38.71 20.81
C ALA A 171 -17.21 -38.33 20.97
N PRO A 172 -17.74 -38.09 22.19
CA PRO A 172 -19.14 -37.70 22.35
C PRO A 172 -19.47 -36.37 21.67
N ILE A 173 -18.55 -35.40 21.70
CA ILE A 173 -18.73 -34.11 21.03
C ILE A 173 -18.79 -34.32 19.51
N LEU A 174 -17.90 -35.13 18.95
CA LEU A 174 -17.90 -35.43 17.51
C LEU A 174 -19.17 -36.16 17.05
N GLU A 175 -19.69 -37.07 17.88
CA GLU A 175 -20.95 -37.78 17.61
C GLU A 175 -22.14 -36.82 17.60
N GLN A 176 -22.22 -35.91 18.58
CA GLN A 176 -23.24 -34.87 18.63
C GLN A 176 -23.16 -33.93 17.42
N MET A 177 -21.96 -33.47 17.06
CA MET A 177 -21.74 -32.64 15.86
C MET A 177 -22.19 -33.37 14.59
N ALA A 178 -21.92 -34.67 14.48
CA ALA A 178 -22.34 -35.48 13.34
C ALA A 178 -23.86 -35.67 13.26
N ALA A 179 -24.55 -35.78 14.41
CA ALA A 179 -26.00 -35.86 14.48
C ALA A 179 -26.67 -34.53 14.07
N LEU A 180 -26.25 -33.42 14.67
CA LEU A 180 -26.80 -32.08 14.45
C LEU A 180 -26.52 -31.53 13.04
N ARG A 181 -25.57 -32.11 12.30
CA ARG A 181 -25.31 -31.75 10.90
C ARG A 181 -26.57 -31.77 10.03
N LYS A 182 -27.49 -32.71 10.27
CA LYS A 182 -28.73 -32.85 9.48
C LYS A 182 -29.75 -31.77 9.81
N GLU A 183 -29.78 -31.35 11.07
CA GLU A 183 -30.73 -30.38 11.61
C GLU A 183 -30.33 -28.94 11.28
N LYS A 184 -29.09 -28.73 10.82
CA LYS A 184 -28.52 -27.42 10.42
C LYS A 184 -28.59 -26.38 11.55
N ASP A 185 -28.61 -26.81 12.81
CA ASP A 185 -28.54 -25.90 13.95
C ASP A 185 -27.14 -25.30 14.08
N ALA A 186 -26.96 -24.13 13.47
CA ALA A 186 -25.68 -23.46 13.43
C ALA A 186 -25.24 -22.95 14.80
N THR A 187 -26.18 -22.63 15.70
CA THR A 187 -25.87 -22.09 17.03
C THR A 187 -25.29 -23.20 17.90
N GLU A 188 -25.96 -24.35 17.97
CA GLU A 188 -25.49 -25.47 18.78
C GLU A 188 -24.20 -26.07 18.22
N LEU A 189 -24.09 -26.19 16.89
CA LEU A 189 -22.82 -26.58 16.26
C LEU A 189 -21.68 -25.60 16.59
N SER A 190 -21.98 -24.31 16.73
CA SER A 190 -20.97 -23.31 17.12
C SER A 190 -20.52 -23.51 18.57
N ASN A 191 -21.43 -23.82 19.49
CA ASN A 191 -21.11 -24.13 20.87
C ASN A 191 -20.24 -25.39 20.96
N LEU A 192 -20.61 -26.45 20.24
CA LEU A 192 -19.83 -27.69 20.17
C LEU A 192 -18.44 -27.47 19.56
N CYS A 193 -18.28 -26.57 18.59
CA CYS A 193 -16.96 -26.22 18.07
C CYS A 193 -16.07 -25.59 19.14
N SER A 194 -16.59 -24.63 19.92
CA SER A 194 -15.84 -24.00 21.00
C SER A 194 -15.49 -25.02 22.10
N MET A 195 -16.45 -25.86 22.50
CA MET A 195 -16.22 -26.94 23.46
C MET A 195 -15.15 -27.93 22.96
N LEU A 196 -15.22 -28.32 21.69
CA LEU A 196 -14.24 -29.22 21.08
C LEU A 196 -12.84 -28.60 21.10
N TYR A 197 -12.72 -27.31 20.77
CA TYR A 197 -11.43 -26.62 20.77
C TYR A 197 -10.80 -26.63 22.16
N CYS A 198 -11.54 -26.20 23.19
CA CYS A 198 -11.07 -26.18 24.57
C CYS A 198 -10.72 -27.59 25.07
N THR A 199 -11.52 -28.60 24.73
CA THR A 199 -11.28 -30.00 25.14
C THR A 199 -10.00 -30.56 24.48
N LEU A 200 -9.78 -30.24 23.20
CA LEU A 200 -8.56 -30.62 22.49
C LEU A 200 -7.33 -29.93 23.08
N GLU A 201 -7.44 -28.66 23.45
CA GLU A 201 -6.36 -27.91 24.08
C GLU A 201 -6.01 -28.48 25.46
N GLN A 202 -7.01 -28.71 26.32
CA GLN A 202 -6.82 -29.33 27.65
C GLN A 202 -6.19 -30.73 27.58
N GLY A 203 -6.52 -31.50 26.54
CA GLY A 203 -5.94 -32.81 26.29
C GLY A 203 -4.56 -32.78 25.62
N ASN A 204 -4.01 -31.61 25.32
CA ASN A 204 -2.81 -31.44 24.47
C ASN A 204 -2.92 -32.21 23.12
N MET A 205 -4.13 -32.24 22.57
CA MET A 205 -4.50 -32.95 21.33
C MET A 205 -4.66 -32.02 20.12
N LEU A 206 -4.19 -30.76 20.23
CA LEU A 206 -4.00 -29.87 19.09
C LEU A 206 -2.73 -30.23 18.31
N GLY A 207 -2.61 -29.70 17.10
CA GLY A 207 -1.44 -29.89 16.24
C GLY A 207 -1.31 -31.27 15.58
N ARG A 208 -0.10 -31.56 15.07
CA ARG A 208 0.14 -32.74 14.22
C ARG A 208 0.30 -34.05 14.99
N ALA A 209 0.55 -33.98 16.30
CA ALA A 209 0.83 -35.15 17.14
C ALA A 209 -0.42 -35.97 17.46
N CYS A 210 -1.62 -35.37 17.38
CA CYS A 210 -2.88 -36.03 17.68
C CYS A 210 -3.12 -37.25 16.75
N LYS A 211 -3.14 -38.45 17.33
CA LYS A 211 -3.24 -39.72 16.60
C LYS A 211 -4.57 -39.87 15.87
N ARG A 212 -5.66 -39.37 16.48
CA ARG A 212 -7.02 -39.39 15.94
C ARG A 212 -7.44 -38.13 15.19
N ARG A 213 -6.47 -37.28 14.86
CA ARG A 213 -6.66 -36.04 14.10
C ARG A 213 -7.48 -36.22 12.82
N SER A 214 -7.25 -37.30 12.08
CA SER A 214 -8.01 -37.57 10.84
C SER A 214 -9.50 -37.80 11.09
N ALA A 215 -9.89 -38.38 12.23
CA ALA A 215 -11.30 -38.58 12.59
C ALA A 215 -11.96 -37.23 12.91
N ILE A 216 -11.29 -36.39 13.71
CA ILE A 216 -11.73 -35.03 14.03
C ILE A 216 -11.92 -34.21 12.74
N LEU A 217 -10.89 -34.15 11.89
CA LEU A 217 -10.94 -33.40 10.64
C LEU A 217 -12.06 -33.89 9.71
N LYS A 218 -12.27 -35.20 9.59
CA LYS A 218 -13.37 -35.75 8.77
C LYS A 218 -14.76 -35.27 9.22
N THR A 219 -14.97 -35.09 10.52
CA THR A 219 -16.23 -34.56 11.05
C THR A 219 -16.33 -33.06 10.77
N ILE A 220 -15.29 -32.29 11.09
CA ILE A 220 -15.25 -30.83 10.96
C ILE A 220 -15.36 -30.38 9.49
N PHE A 221 -14.63 -31.01 8.57
CA PHE A 221 -14.66 -30.64 7.14
C PHE A 221 -16.06 -30.79 6.52
N LYS A 222 -16.87 -31.73 7.01
CA LYS A 222 -18.25 -31.93 6.53
C LYS A 222 -19.22 -30.81 6.94
N LEU A 223 -18.79 -29.91 7.82
CA LEU A 223 -19.58 -28.80 8.36
C LEU A 223 -19.22 -27.45 7.72
N LEU A 224 -18.15 -27.38 6.91
CA LEU A 224 -17.68 -26.13 6.29
C LEU A 224 -18.70 -25.50 5.31
N ASP A 225 -19.61 -26.31 4.77
CA ASP A 225 -20.65 -25.86 3.85
C ASP A 225 -21.76 -25.03 4.52
N SER A 226 -21.80 -24.96 5.87
CA SER A 226 -22.77 -24.14 6.61
C SER A 226 -22.70 -22.67 6.20
N GLU A 227 -23.83 -21.97 6.14
CA GLU A 227 -23.88 -20.54 5.75
C GLU A 227 -23.48 -19.58 6.88
N SER A 228 -23.50 -20.03 8.15
CA SER A 228 -23.19 -19.21 9.31
C SER A 228 -21.72 -18.76 9.34
N PRO A 229 -21.43 -17.44 9.31
CA PRO A 229 -20.06 -16.92 9.40
C PRO A 229 -19.38 -17.29 10.72
N VAL A 230 -20.12 -17.19 11.84
CA VAL A 230 -19.62 -17.53 13.19
C VAL A 230 -19.16 -18.99 13.23
N LEU A 231 -20.00 -19.91 12.78
CA LEU A 231 -19.67 -21.33 12.75
C LEU A 231 -18.45 -21.58 11.85
N ARG A 232 -18.39 -20.96 10.67
CA ARG A 232 -17.25 -21.11 9.75
C ARG A 232 -15.94 -20.60 10.35
N VAL A 233 -15.94 -19.49 11.09
CA VAL A 233 -14.75 -18.98 11.78
C VAL A 233 -14.30 -19.95 12.88
N ARG A 234 -15.23 -20.46 13.70
CA ARG A 234 -14.91 -21.48 14.73
C ARG A 234 -14.35 -22.77 14.14
N LEU A 235 -14.97 -23.27 13.06
CA LEU A 235 -14.46 -24.43 12.32
C LEU A 235 -13.07 -24.15 11.75
N ALA A 236 -12.84 -22.97 11.17
CA ALA A 236 -11.52 -22.59 10.67
C ALA A 236 -10.47 -22.55 11.80
N LYS A 237 -10.78 -21.96 12.97
CA LYS A 237 -9.91 -21.93 14.15
C LYS A 237 -9.52 -23.35 14.58
N LEU A 238 -10.49 -24.26 14.70
CA LEU A 238 -10.26 -25.68 14.99
C LEU A 238 -9.32 -26.34 13.97
N ILE A 239 -9.58 -26.14 12.67
CA ILE A 239 -8.79 -26.78 11.62
C ILE A 239 -7.35 -26.25 11.61
N LEU A 240 -7.15 -24.93 11.79
CA LEU A 240 -5.82 -24.33 11.90
C LEU A 240 -5.09 -24.82 13.17
N GLY A 241 -5.81 -24.92 14.30
CA GLY A 241 -5.28 -25.49 15.54
C GLY A 241 -4.78 -26.93 15.38
N LEU A 242 -5.36 -27.69 14.46
CA LEU A 242 -4.89 -29.03 14.09
C LEU A 242 -3.69 -29.00 13.11
N LYS A 243 -3.13 -27.85 12.72
CA LYS A 243 -1.89 -27.70 11.92
C LYS A 243 -1.92 -28.44 10.57
N ILE A 244 -2.99 -28.28 9.81
CA ILE A 244 -3.15 -28.84 8.45
C ILE A 244 -2.17 -28.25 7.43
N THR A 245 -1.94 -28.97 6.33
CA THR A 245 -0.98 -28.59 5.27
C THR A 245 -1.52 -28.87 3.87
N GLY A 246 -0.84 -28.36 2.85
CA GLY A 246 -1.16 -28.62 1.44
C GLY A 246 -2.55 -28.11 1.05
N ASN A 247 -3.25 -28.88 0.21
CA ASN A 247 -4.56 -28.48 -0.32
C ASN A 247 -5.61 -28.19 0.76
N ASN A 248 -5.56 -28.90 1.89
CA ASN A 248 -6.47 -28.64 3.00
C ASN A 248 -6.24 -27.25 3.58
N LEU A 249 -4.98 -26.83 3.72
CA LEU A 249 -4.64 -25.51 4.25
C LEU A 249 -5.12 -24.43 3.29
N THR A 250 -4.86 -24.61 1.99
CA THR A 250 -5.36 -23.71 0.95
C THR A 250 -6.89 -23.57 1.00
N SER A 251 -7.63 -24.66 1.16
CA SER A 251 -9.10 -24.64 1.26
C SER A 251 -9.60 -23.85 2.47
N VAL A 252 -8.95 -23.99 3.63
CA VAL A 252 -9.31 -23.24 4.84
C VAL A 252 -8.92 -21.77 4.73
N CYS A 253 -7.75 -21.45 4.18
CA CYS A 253 -7.37 -20.06 3.92
C CYS A 253 -8.32 -19.39 2.93
N LYS A 254 -8.79 -20.10 1.89
CA LYS A 254 -9.83 -19.60 0.97
C LYS A 254 -11.16 -19.29 1.69
N LEU A 255 -11.56 -20.15 2.62
CA LEU A 255 -12.74 -19.93 3.44
C LEU A 255 -12.58 -18.67 4.31
N ILE A 256 -11.46 -18.57 5.03
CA ILE A 256 -11.13 -17.40 5.87
C ILE A 256 -11.14 -16.12 5.03
N PHE A 257 -10.47 -16.15 3.88
CA PHE A 257 -10.48 -15.04 2.92
C PHE A 257 -11.90 -14.65 2.53
N LYS A 258 -12.75 -15.62 2.15
CA LYS A 258 -14.14 -15.35 1.78
C LYS A 258 -14.92 -14.69 2.92
N ILE A 259 -14.73 -15.12 4.16
CA ILE A 259 -15.41 -14.53 5.34
C ILE A 259 -14.94 -13.10 5.57
N SER A 260 -13.63 -12.86 5.53
CA SER A 260 -13.00 -11.55 5.78
C SER A 260 -13.32 -10.48 4.73
N ARG A 261 -13.89 -10.85 3.58
CA ARG A 261 -14.29 -9.88 2.56
C ARG A 261 -15.43 -8.98 3.01
N GLU A 262 -16.33 -9.51 3.85
CA GLU A 262 -17.48 -8.78 4.36
C GLU A 262 -17.09 -8.03 5.65
N GLU A 263 -17.17 -6.71 5.64
CA GLU A 263 -16.82 -5.85 6.80
C GLU A 263 -17.62 -6.17 8.06
N SER A 264 -18.88 -6.60 7.89
CA SER A 264 -19.75 -7.01 9.00
C SER A 264 -19.22 -8.21 9.78
N ASN A 265 -18.29 -8.98 9.20
CA ASN A 265 -17.66 -10.12 9.86
C ASN A 265 -16.35 -9.76 10.58
N ASP A 266 -15.81 -8.54 10.43
CA ASP A 266 -14.48 -8.20 10.94
C ASP A 266 -14.34 -8.43 12.46
N MET A 267 -15.37 -8.06 13.23
CA MET A 267 -15.38 -8.24 14.69
C MET A 267 -15.40 -9.71 15.12
N LEU A 268 -15.94 -10.62 14.30
CA LEU A 268 -15.95 -12.06 14.58
C LEU A 268 -14.53 -12.61 14.75
N PHE A 269 -13.55 -12.04 14.05
CA PHE A 269 -12.15 -12.49 14.16
C PHE A 269 -11.52 -12.12 15.50
N ILE A 270 -12.02 -11.06 16.16
CA ILE A 270 -11.61 -10.69 17.51
C ILE A 270 -12.38 -11.55 18.52
N GLU A 271 -13.71 -11.60 18.39
CA GLU A 271 -14.61 -12.33 19.31
C GLU A 271 -14.26 -13.82 19.41
N GLU A 272 -13.86 -14.43 18.29
CA GLU A 272 -13.46 -15.84 18.23
C GLU A 272 -11.94 -16.06 18.44
N GLU A 273 -11.20 -15.01 18.80
CA GLU A 273 -9.73 -15.01 19.02
C GLU A 273 -8.95 -15.62 17.84
N MET A 274 -9.34 -15.26 16.61
CA MET A 274 -8.78 -15.83 15.39
C MET A 274 -7.45 -15.16 14.98
N ILE A 275 -7.13 -13.98 15.50
CA ILE A 275 -5.93 -13.22 15.13
C ILE A 275 -4.63 -14.00 15.38
N ALA A 276 -4.44 -14.57 16.58
CA ALA A 276 -3.23 -15.31 16.89
C ALA A 276 -3.07 -16.58 16.01
N PRO A 277 -4.10 -17.44 15.82
CA PRO A 277 -4.05 -18.54 14.87
C PRO A 277 -3.70 -18.15 13.43
N LEU A 278 -4.18 -17.00 12.93
CA LEU A 278 -3.86 -16.52 11.58
C LEU A 278 -2.38 -16.15 11.45
N LEU A 279 -1.84 -15.40 12.41
CA LEU A 279 -0.43 -14.99 12.40
C LEU A 279 0.51 -16.19 12.60
N ASP A 280 0.18 -17.12 13.49
CA ASP A 280 0.93 -18.35 13.67
C ASP A 280 0.91 -19.24 12.41
N THR A 281 -0.24 -19.35 11.75
CA THR A 281 -0.33 -20.06 10.45
C THR A 281 0.53 -19.37 9.40
N MET A 282 0.51 -18.04 9.33
CA MET A 282 1.34 -17.25 8.40
C MET A 282 2.84 -17.53 8.61
N CYS A 283 3.30 -17.55 9.86
CA CYS A 283 4.72 -17.78 10.17
C CYS A 283 5.17 -19.24 10.01
N THR A 284 4.27 -20.21 10.06
CA THR A 284 4.61 -21.64 10.02
C THR A 284 4.33 -22.32 8.67
N THR A 285 3.71 -21.60 7.73
CA THR A 285 3.40 -22.12 6.40
C THR A 285 4.67 -22.22 5.54
N ASP A 286 4.84 -23.36 4.87
CA ASP A 286 5.98 -23.62 3.99
C ASP A 286 5.88 -22.83 2.68
N LEU A 287 6.85 -21.94 2.46
CA LEU A 287 6.97 -21.11 1.26
C LEU A 287 7.14 -21.95 -0.01
N SER A 288 7.74 -23.14 0.06
CA SER A 288 8.03 -23.93 -1.14
C SER A 288 6.81 -24.66 -1.70
N THR A 289 5.86 -25.04 -0.83
CA THR A 289 4.73 -25.89 -1.22
C THR A 289 3.35 -25.26 -1.04
N SER A 290 3.22 -24.18 -0.25
CA SER A 290 1.92 -23.67 0.21
C SER A 290 1.70 -22.17 -0.08
N GLN A 291 2.22 -21.69 -1.21
CA GLN A 291 2.13 -20.29 -1.64
C GLN A 291 0.68 -19.81 -1.80
N ASP A 292 -0.17 -20.62 -2.43
CA ASP A 292 -1.59 -20.28 -2.59
C ASP A 292 -2.28 -20.04 -1.25
N ALA A 293 -1.99 -20.87 -0.25
CA ALA A 293 -2.55 -20.71 1.08
C ALA A 293 -2.12 -19.38 1.72
N LEU A 294 -0.85 -18.99 1.55
CA LEU A 294 -0.35 -17.69 2.01
C LEU A 294 -1.01 -16.52 1.29
N VAL A 295 -1.24 -16.61 -0.02
CA VAL A 295 -1.95 -15.56 -0.76
C VAL A 295 -3.34 -15.31 -0.18
N TYR A 296 -4.13 -16.36 0.07
CA TYR A 296 -5.47 -16.21 0.66
C TYR A 296 -5.40 -15.74 2.12
N LEU A 297 -4.47 -16.26 2.91
CA LEU A 297 -4.31 -15.89 4.32
C LEU A 297 -3.91 -14.41 4.48
N LEU A 298 -2.90 -13.97 3.73
CA LEU A 298 -2.47 -12.57 3.72
C LEU A 298 -3.54 -11.66 3.12
N GLY A 299 -4.28 -12.12 2.11
CA GLY A 299 -5.43 -11.41 1.57
C GLY A 299 -6.52 -11.20 2.64
N ALA A 300 -6.74 -12.16 3.52
CA ALA A 300 -7.66 -12.03 4.64
C ALA A 300 -7.14 -11.01 5.68
N LEU A 301 -5.87 -11.14 6.08
CA LEU A 301 -5.23 -10.18 6.99
C LEU A 301 -5.21 -8.76 6.42
N LYS A 302 -5.09 -8.59 5.09
CA LYS A 302 -5.22 -7.31 4.41
C LYS A 302 -6.61 -6.69 4.60
N PHE A 303 -7.68 -7.47 4.43
CA PHE A 303 -9.03 -6.94 4.66
C PHE A 303 -9.23 -6.57 6.13
N LEU A 304 -8.84 -7.48 7.03
CA LEU A 304 -8.96 -7.28 8.48
C LEU A 304 -8.18 -6.07 8.98
N SER A 305 -6.95 -5.87 8.51
CA SER A 305 -6.13 -4.70 8.87
C SER A 305 -6.70 -3.36 8.41
N GLY A 306 -7.65 -3.35 7.47
CA GLY A 306 -8.36 -2.13 7.07
C GLY A 306 -9.35 -1.62 8.14
N ASN A 307 -9.72 -2.46 9.10
CA ASN A 307 -10.57 -2.07 10.22
C ASN A 307 -9.70 -1.60 11.39
N THR A 308 -9.92 -0.39 11.90
CA THR A 308 -9.08 0.21 12.96
C THR A 308 -9.05 -0.63 14.24
N THR A 309 -10.18 -1.21 14.67
CA THR A 309 -10.25 -2.03 15.88
C THR A 309 -9.49 -3.34 15.70
N VAL A 310 -9.67 -4.00 14.55
CA VAL A 310 -8.91 -5.22 14.23
C VAL A 310 -7.42 -4.92 14.05
N GLY A 311 -7.08 -3.77 13.45
CA GLY A 311 -5.72 -3.25 13.35
C GLY A 311 -5.04 -3.10 14.71
N GLN A 312 -5.73 -2.56 15.72
CA GLN A 312 -5.21 -2.48 17.09
C GLN A 312 -4.97 -3.87 17.70
N HIS A 313 -5.85 -4.84 17.44
CA HIS A 313 -5.63 -6.22 17.87
C HIS A 313 -4.44 -6.87 17.16
N LEU A 314 -4.25 -6.62 15.86
CA LEU A 314 -3.09 -7.07 15.10
C LEU A 314 -1.79 -6.48 15.67
N THR A 315 -1.77 -5.20 16.01
CA THR A 315 -0.64 -4.54 16.69
C THR A 315 -0.31 -5.24 18.01
N LYS A 316 -1.30 -5.44 18.88
CA LYS A 316 -1.12 -6.15 20.16
C LYS A 316 -0.58 -7.58 19.99
N HIS A 317 -0.86 -8.23 18.86
CA HIS A 317 -0.38 -9.57 18.53
C HIS A 317 0.93 -9.56 17.74
N ARG A 318 1.65 -8.43 17.69
CA ARG A 318 2.97 -8.30 17.04
C ARG A 318 2.93 -8.66 15.56
N ALA A 319 1.85 -8.24 14.88
CA ALA A 319 1.65 -8.55 13.47
C ALA A 319 2.80 -8.02 12.61
N VAL A 320 3.25 -6.79 12.83
CA VAL A 320 4.36 -6.17 12.05
C VAL A 320 5.60 -7.05 12.06
N GLU A 321 5.98 -7.60 13.21
CA GLU A 321 7.13 -8.49 13.34
C GLU A 321 6.89 -9.83 12.66
N ALA A 322 5.67 -10.36 12.71
CA ALA A 322 5.29 -11.57 11.98
C ALA A 322 5.37 -11.35 10.45
N TYR A 323 4.90 -10.21 9.95
CA TYR A 323 5.06 -9.78 8.56
C TYR A 323 6.54 -9.65 8.19
N GLY A 324 7.35 -9.02 9.04
CA GLY A 324 8.79 -8.87 8.85
C GLY A 324 9.54 -10.21 8.76
N LYS A 325 9.19 -11.17 9.63
CA LYS A 325 9.75 -12.53 9.57
C LYS A 325 9.43 -13.23 8.26
N LEU A 326 8.18 -13.13 7.78
CA LEU A 326 7.78 -13.71 6.50
C LEU A 326 8.50 -13.02 5.32
N LEU A 327 8.59 -11.69 5.34
CA LEU A 327 9.28 -10.92 4.32
C LEU A 327 10.75 -11.32 4.20
N LYS A 328 11.44 -11.44 5.34
CA LYS A 328 12.82 -11.94 5.41
C LYS A 328 12.93 -13.37 4.86
N ALA A 329 12.01 -14.25 5.23
CA ALA A 329 12.00 -15.62 4.71
C ALA A 329 11.84 -15.66 3.18
N ILE A 330 10.99 -14.81 2.61
CA ILE A 330 10.83 -14.66 1.15
C ILE A 330 12.12 -14.13 0.51
N ASN A 331 12.73 -13.07 1.06
CA ASN A 331 13.95 -12.47 0.53
C ASN A 331 15.16 -13.44 0.53
N THR A 332 15.15 -14.41 1.45
CA THR A 332 16.19 -15.45 1.57
C THR A 332 15.88 -16.75 0.83
N ALA A 333 14.70 -16.88 0.22
CA ALA A 333 14.31 -18.07 -0.52
C ALA A 333 15.19 -18.33 -1.77
N THR A 334 15.13 -19.55 -2.31
CA THR A 334 15.84 -19.90 -3.56
C THR A 334 15.32 -19.08 -4.74
N ALA A 335 16.13 -18.91 -5.80
CA ALA A 335 15.75 -18.13 -6.98
C ALA A 335 14.42 -18.61 -7.60
N ASP A 336 14.26 -19.92 -7.80
CA ASP A 336 13.02 -20.52 -8.33
C ASP A 336 11.79 -20.26 -7.46
N SER A 337 12.00 -20.15 -6.13
CA SER A 337 10.93 -19.82 -5.20
C SER A 337 10.56 -18.35 -5.33
N LYS A 338 11.55 -17.46 -5.45
CA LYS A 338 11.35 -16.01 -5.52
C LYS A 338 10.45 -15.60 -6.66
N GLU A 339 10.64 -16.14 -7.86
CA GLU A 339 9.80 -15.84 -9.04
C GLU A 339 8.31 -16.10 -8.80
N LYS A 340 7.98 -16.98 -7.85
CA LYS A 340 6.60 -17.37 -7.53
C LYS A 340 6.01 -16.60 -6.34
N MET A 341 6.82 -15.77 -5.65
CA MET A 341 6.38 -15.04 -4.45
C MET A 341 5.73 -13.70 -4.73
N GLY A 342 5.69 -13.22 -5.98
CA GLY A 342 5.12 -11.89 -6.30
C GLY A 342 3.73 -11.67 -5.70
N ASN A 343 2.81 -12.61 -5.93
CA ASN A 343 1.45 -12.54 -5.37
C ASN A 343 1.41 -12.55 -3.83
N VAL A 344 2.32 -13.29 -3.19
CA VAL A 344 2.44 -13.33 -1.72
C VAL A 344 2.91 -11.96 -1.22
N LEU A 345 3.94 -11.39 -1.84
CA LEU A 345 4.47 -10.06 -1.50
C LEU A 345 3.46 -8.95 -1.72
N VAL A 346 2.67 -9.01 -2.80
CA VAL A 346 1.58 -8.06 -3.05
C VAL A 346 0.59 -8.03 -1.87
N GLN A 347 0.11 -9.19 -1.41
CA GLN A 347 -0.83 -9.22 -0.28
C GLN A 347 -0.14 -8.85 1.05
N LEU A 348 1.11 -9.28 1.23
CA LEU A 348 1.93 -8.98 2.41
C LEU A 348 2.08 -7.46 2.58
N THR A 349 2.57 -6.79 1.54
CA THR A 349 2.82 -5.35 1.53
C THR A 349 1.52 -4.55 1.63
N ALA A 350 0.42 -5.02 1.02
CA ALA A 350 -0.88 -4.37 1.18
C ALA A 350 -1.40 -4.42 2.64
N GLY A 351 -1.19 -5.53 3.36
CA GLY A 351 -1.50 -5.62 4.79
C GLY A 351 -0.63 -4.69 5.64
N LEU A 352 0.69 -4.67 5.42
CA LEU A 352 1.61 -3.76 6.11
C LEU A 352 1.24 -2.28 5.90
N ARG A 353 0.85 -1.91 4.68
CA ARG A 353 0.43 -0.55 4.35
C ARG A 353 -0.75 -0.06 5.20
N ASN A 354 -1.70 -0.94 5.53
CA ASN A 354 -2.83 -0.56 6.36
C ASN A 354 -2.43 -0.37 7.84
N LEU A 355 -1.34 -1.00 8.28
CA LEU A 355 -0.88 -0.94 9.67
C LEU A 355 0.04 0.25 9.96
N VAL A 356 0.60 0.88 8.93
CA VAL A 356 1.71 1.85 9.08
C VAL A 356 1.29 3.22 9.62
N ASP A 357 0.01 3.56 9.55
CA ASP A 357 -0.49 4.84 10.06
C ASP A 357 -0.46 4.87 11.60
N ASN A 358 -0.40 3.71 12.26
CA ASN A 358 -0.23 3.58 13.71
C ASN A 358 1.24 3.76 14.11
N GLU A 359 1.49 4.58 15.14
CA GLU A 359 2.83 4.92 15.63
C GLU A 359 3.61 3.73 16.19
N GLU A 360 2.99 2.94 17.07
CA GLU A 360 3.57 1.71 17.63
C GLU A 360 3.98 0.74 16.52
N ASN A 361 3.19 0.61 15.45
CA ASN A 361 3.55 -0.21 14.30
C ASN A 361 4.78 0.33 13.57
N ARG A 362 4.94 1.64 13.42
CA ARG A 362 6.15 2.22 12.80
C ARG A 362 7.39 1.98 13.65
N GLU A 363 7.30 2.13 14.97
CA GLU A 363 8.37 1.78 15.90
C GLU A 363 8.74 0.30 15.80
N ASN A 364 7.74 -0.59 15.70
CA ASN A 364 7.93 -2.01 15.49
C ASN A 364 8.58 -2.33 14.13
N MET A 365 8.27 -1.56 13.08
CA MET A 365 8.91 -1.71 11.76
C MET A 365 10.40 -1.38 11.80
N VAL A 366 10.78 -0.33 12.52
CA VAL A 366 12.19 0.06 12.70
C VAL A 366 12.91 -0.97 13.58
N SER A 367 12.38 -1.28 14.76
CA SER A 367 13.04 -2.19 15.72
C SER A 367 13.15 -3.64 15.23
N SER A 368 12.29 -4.06 14.29
CA SER A 368 12.30 -5.40 13.72
C SER A 368 12.87 -5.47 12.29
N HIS A 369 13.55 -4.42 11.84
CA HIS A 369 14.21 -4.33 10.54
C HIS A 369 13.28 -4.57 9.32
N VAL A 370 12.00 -4.23 9.44
CA VAL A 370 11.03 -4.41 8.36
C VAL A 370 11.30 -3.46 7.20
N ILE A 371 11.80 -2.26 7.49
CA ILE A 371 12.15 -1.25 6.48
C ILE A 371 13.27 -1.77 5.57
N GLU A 372 14.29 -2.37 6.16
CA GLU A 372 15.44 -2.96 5.50
C GLU A 372 15.04 -4.14 4.62
N GLU A 373 14.17 -5.02 5.12
CA GLU A 373 13.65 -6.13 4.33
C GLU A 373 12.74 -5.66 3.19
N MET A 374 11.98 -4.58 3.35
CA MET A 374 11.22 -3.97 2.25
C MET A 374 12.13 -3.37 1.18
N GLU A 375 13.18 -2.64 1.57
CA GLU A 375 14.15 -2.09 0.61
C GLU A 375 14.83 -3.23 -0.16
N ARG A 376 15.23 -4.30 0.54
CA ARG A 376 15.75 -5.51 -0.10
C ARG A 376 14.77 -6.14 -1.07
N SER A 377 13.47 -6.17 -0.74
CA SER A 377 12.44 -6.66 -1.67
C SER A 377 12.32 -5.77 -2.91
N THR A 378 12.47 -4.45 -2.81
CA THR A 378 12.47 -3.58 -4.01
C THR A 378 13.61 -3.90 -4.98
N GLN A 379 14.75 -4.38 -4.48
CA GLN A 379 15.88 -4.82 -5.30
C GLN A 379 15.62 -6.18 -5.94
N LEU A 380 15.15 -7.14 -5.15
CA LEU A 380 14.92 -8.52 -5.61
C LEU A 380 13.75 -8.65 -6.57
N TYR A 381 12.76 -7.79 -6.44
CA TYR A 381 11.51 -7.80 -7.21
C TYR A 381 11.35 -6.53 -8.06
N SER A 382 12.46 -5.93 -8.46
CA SER A 382 12.46 -4.64 -9.17
C SER A 382 11.70 -4.66 -10.51
N ALA A 383 11.52 -5.82 -11.13
CA ALA A 383 10.72 -6.00 -12.35
C ALA A 383 9.20 -6.11 -12.09
N ASP A 384 8.80 -6.48 -10.87
CA ASP A 384 7.40 -6.63 -10.49
C ASP A 384 6.82 -5.28 -10.07
N SER A 385 6.10 -4.64 -11.00
CA SER A 385 5.57 -3.30 -10.77
C SER A 385 4.59 -3.24 -9.60
N GLU A 386 3.85 -4.31 -9.31
CA GLU A 386 2.84 -4.27 -8.25
C GLU A 386 3.51 -4.34 -6.87
N VAL A 387 4.51 -5.21 -6.71
CA VAL A 387 5.32 -5.30 -5.49
C VAL A 387 6.06 -4.00 -5.23
N VAL A 388 6.79 -3.49 -6.22
CA VAL A 388 7.52 -2.21 -6.11
C VAL A 388 6.56 -1.10 -5.71
N HIS A 389 5.42 -0.99 -6.39
CA HIS A 389 4.47 0.09 -6.15
C HIS A 389 3.87 0.06 -4.74
N ASN A 390 3.53 -1.12 -4.23
CA ASN A 390 3.04 -1.25 -2.85
C ASN A 390 4.12 -0.87 -1.83
N ILE A 391 5.38 -1.27 -2.05
CA ILE A 391 6.47 -0.89 -1.14
C ILE A 391 6.73 0.62 -1.18
N ILE A 392 6.77 1.24 -2.37
CA ILE A 392 6.95 2.68 -2.50
C ILE A 392 5.80 3.46 -1.84
N ARG A 393 4.56 2.94 -1.89
CA ARG A 393 3.41 3.51 -1.14
C ARG A 393 3.57 3.42 0.38
N ILE A 394 4.22 2.37 0.89
CA ILE A 394 4.55 2.29 2.32
C ILE A 394 5.66 3.30 2.63
N PHE A 395 6.71 3.36 1.81
CA PHE A 395 7.80 4.33 1.96
C PHE A 395 7.31 5.78 1.94
N SER A 396 6.36 6.14 1.08
CA SER A 396 5.80 7.50 1.06
C SER A 396 5.12 7.87 2.39
N LYS A 397 4.53 6.90 3.09
CA LYS A 397 3.95 7.11 4.42
C LYS A 397 5.01 7.15 5.52
N VAL A 398 5.88 6.15 5.60
CA VAL A 398 6.86 6.07 6.71
C VAL A 398 7.89 7.18 6.67
N THR A 399 8.25 7.66 5.48
CA THR A 399 9.26 8.75 5.32
C THR A 399 8.75 10.12 5.76
N LEU A 400 7.50 10.23 6.20
CA LEU A 400 7.03 11.39 6.95
C LEU A 400 7.65 11.46 8.36
N HIS A 401 8.21 10.34 8.84
CA HIS A 401 8.74 10.19 10.19
C HIS A 401 10.27 10.03 10.18
N SER A 402 10.95 10.79 11.04
CA SER A 402 12.42 10.87 11.09
C SER A 402 13.10 9.52 11.36
N ASP A 403 12.55 8.69 12.25
CA ASP A 403 13.17 7.40 12.60
C ASP A 403 13.15 6.42 11.43
N CYS A 404 12.06 6.39 10.67
CA CYS A 404 11.95 5.60 9.45
C CYS A 404 12.87 6.14 8.34
N CYS A 405 13.01 7.46 8.21
CA CYS A 405 13.99 8.07 7.31
C CYS A 405 15.42 7.66 7.69
N ASN A 406 15.76 7.65 8.98
CA ASN A 406 17.07 7.22 9.47
C ASN A 406 17.32 5.75 9.16
N ALA A 407 16.32 4.88 9.37
CA ALA A 407 16.40 3.46 9.02
C ALA A 407 16.68 3.26 7.52
N LEU A 408 15.91 3.91 6.63
CA LEU A 408 16.18 3.86 5.18
C LEU A 408 17.55 4.43 4.83
N ASN A 409 17.92 5.58 5.38
CA ASN A 409 19.20 6.21 5.13
C ASN A 409 20.37 5.34 5.58
N SER A 410 20.20 4.48 6.59
CA SER A 410 21.27 3.59 7.06
C SER A 410 21.60 2.47 6.08
N ILE A 411 20.74 2.19 5.10
CA ILE A 411 20.93 1.12 4.12
C ILE A 411 21.78 1.66 2.94
N PRO A 412 22.97 1.10 2.68
CA PRO A 412 23.87 1.64 1.66
C PRO A 412 23.31 1.63 0.23
N SER A 413 22.46 0.66 -0.11
CA SER A 413 21.92 0.50 -1.46
C SER A 413 20.71 1.37 -1.78
N THR A 414 20.12 2.06 -0.79
CA THR A 414 18.81 2.72 -0.97
C THR A 414 18.75 3.66 -2.15
N TYR A 415 19.73 4.56 -2.27
CA TYR A 415 19.72 5.56 -3.35
C TYR A 415 19.98 4.94 -4.71
N LYS A 416 20.93 4.00 -4.80
CA LYS A 416 21.16 3.20 -6.01
C LYS A 416 19.88 2.48 -6.47
N SER A 417 19.18 1.81 -5.55
CA SER A 417 17.91 1.13 -5.81
C SER A 417 16.84 2.10 -6.30
N PHE A 418 16.68 3.25 -5.63
CA PHE A 418 15.68 4.25 -6.02
C PHE A 418 15.95 4.86 -7.38
N LEU A 419 17.21 5.18 -7.70
CA LEU A 419 17.61 5.67 -9.03
C LEU A 419 17.35 4.63 -10.12
N TYR A 420 17.62 3.36 -9.85
CA TYR A 420 17.28 2.27 -10.77
C TYR A 420 15.77 2.23 -11.05
N LEU A 421 14.94 2.24 -10.01
CA LEU A 421 13.47 2.22 -10.14
C LEU A 421 12.92 3.45 -10.86
N LEU A 422 13.47 4.63 -10.58
CA LEU A 422 13.12 5.88 -11.26
C LEU A 422 13.34 5.80 -12.78
N ASN A 423 14.49 5.25 -13.21
CA ASN A 423 14.77 5.06 -14.63
C ASN A 423 13.86 4.00 -15.26
N GLN A 424 13.69 2.87 -14.58
CA GLN A 424 12.89 1.74 -15.07
C GLN A 424 11.41 2.10 -15.24
N TYR A 425 10.87 2.88 -14.30
CA TYR A 425 9.45 3.20 -14.23
C TYR A 425 9.15 4.66 -14.57
N ILE A 426 10.01 5.34 -15.34
CA ILE A 426 9.88 6.78 -15.67
C ILE A 426 8.53 7.15 -16.30
N GLN A 427 7.83 6.21 -16.94
CA GLN A 427 6.51 6.44 -17.55
C GLN A 427 5.34 6.17 -16.57
N LYS A 428 5.60 5.63 -15.38
CA LYS A 428 4.59 5.30 -14.37
C LYS A 428 4.43 6.46 -13.39
N GLN A 429 3.63 7.46 -13.77
CA GLN A 429 3.42 8.70 -13.02
C GLN A 429 3.14 8.49 -11.52
N ASP A 430 2.21 7.57 -11.18
CA ASP A 430 1.84 7.23 -9.79
C ASP A 430 3.02 6.73 -8.94
N LEU A 431 3.99 6.05 -9.56
CA LEU A 431 5.20 5.57 -8.88
C LEU A 431 6.23 6.69 -8.78
N ILE A 432 6.46 7.43 -9.87
CA ILE A 432 7.45 8.52 -9.91
C ILE A 432 7.12 9.62 -8.90
N VAL A 433 5.86 10.04 -8.81
CA VAL A 433 5.45 11.08 -7.83
C VAL A 433 5.73 10.63 -6.40
N ARG A 434 5.49 9.36 -6.07
CA ARG A 434 5.73 8.82 -4.72
C ARG A 434 7.20 8.58 -4.43
N LEU A 435 7.96 8.07 -5.41
CA LEU A 435 9.37 7.80 -5.23
C LEU A 435 10.19 9.10 -5.11
N THR A 436 9.85 10.13 -5.89
CA THR A 436 10.44 11.46 -5.74
C THR A 436 9.99 12.13 -4.44
N PHE A 437 8.75 11.89 -3.99
CA PHE A 437 8.30 12.29 -2.66
C PHE A 437 9.15 11.68 -1.54
N VAL A 438 9.39 10.36 -1.59
CA VAL A 438 10.27 9.63 -0.66
C VAL A 438 11.67 10.21 -0.64
N ILE A 439 12.31 10.38 -1.80
CA ILE A 439 13.66 10.96 -1.90
C ILE A 439 13.69 12.39 -1.34
N GLY A 440 12.67 13.19 -1.64
CA GLY A 440 12.53 14.55 -1.11
C GLY A 440 12.48 14.55 0.42
N ASN A 441 11.74 13.62 1.03
CA ASN A 441 11.67 13.51 2.49
C ASN A 441 13.01 13.08 3.10
N LEU A 442 13.71 12.11 2.49
CA LEU A 442 15.02 11.64 2.96
C LEU A 442 16.08 12.74 2.92
N THR A 443 16.07 13.59 1.89
CA THR A 443 17.05 14.66 1.65
C THR A 443 16.73 15.99 2.36
N ALA A 444 15.50 16.17 2.84
CA ALA A 444 15.05 17.44 3.44
C ALA A 444 15.83 17.81 4.72
N LYS A 445 16.17 16.84 5.56
CA LYS A 445 16.71 17.08 6.91
C LYS A 445 18.09 16.48 7.18
N SER A 446 18.69 15.79 6.21
CA SER A 446 19.98 15.13 6.38
C SER A 446 20.97 15.59 5.32
N ASP A 447 22.08 16.20 5.76
CA ASP A 447 23.14 16.64 4.86
C ASP A 447 23.90 15.45 4.25
N ASP A 448 24.14 14.42 5.06
CA ASP A 448 24.66 13.13 4.61
C ASP A 448 23.77 12.48 3.53
N ALA A 449 22.45 12.53 3.71
CA ALA A 449 21.51 12.01 2.71
C ALA A 449 21.63 12.75 1.36
N ARG A 450 21.76 14.08 1.40
CA ARG A 450 21.96 14.89 0.19
C ARG A 450 23.24 14.51 -0.54
N LEU A 451 24.35 14.39 0.21
CA LEU A 451 25.65 14.06 -0.35
C LEU A 451 25.66 12.63 -0.92
N ARG A 452 25.19 11.64 -0.16
CA ARG A 452 25.16 10.23 -0.62
C ARG A 452 24.24 10.04 -1.82
N PHE A 453 23.06 10.65 -1.82
CA PHE A 453 22.19 10.59 -3.00
C PHE A 453 22.90 11.15 -4.23
N PHE A 454 23.59 12.29 -4.09
CA PHE A 454 24.29 12.93 -5.20
C PHE A 454 25.51 12.12 -5.69
N GLN A 455 26.22 11.45 -4.78
CA GLN A 455 27.38 10.62 -5.09
C GLN A 455 27.03 9.30 -5.79
N GLU A 456 25.76 8.88 -5.77
CA GLU A 456 25.35 7.70 -6.54
C GLU A 456 25.54 7.90 -8.04
N GLU A 457 25.93 6.81 -8.71
CA GLU A 457 26.22 6.84 -10.13
C GLU A 457 24.98 7.27 -10.93
N ASN A 458 25.15 8.26 -11.81
CA ASN A 458 24.09 8.82 -12.65
C ASN A 458 22.94 9.50 -11.88
N ALA A 459 23.03 9.73 -10.57
CA ALA A 459 21.95 10.33 -9.77
C ALA A 459 21.42 11.63 -10.39
N PHE A 460 22.35 12.54 -10.68
CA PHE A 460 22.01 13.83 -11.24
C PHE A 460 21.41 13.73 -12.65
N LYS A 461 21.98 12.86 -13.49
CA LYS A 461 21.46 12.60 -14.84
C LYS A 461 20.04 12.04 -14.81
N THR A 462 19.73 11.14 -13.88
CA THR A 462 18.39 10.57 -13.70
C THR A 462 17.38 11.62 -13.24
N ILE A 463 17.72 12.43 -12.23
CA ILE A 463 16.82 13.50 -11.77
C ILE A 463 16.54 14.52 -12.88
N LEU A 464 17.58 14.95 -13.61
CA LEU A 464 17.40 15.86 -14.76
C LEU A 464 16.58 15.22 -15.89
N ASN A 465 16.73 13.92 -16.13
CA ASN A 465 15.95 13.23 -17.14
C ASN A 465 14.46 13.19 -16.77
N ILE A 466 14.13 12.93 -15.50
CA ILE A 466 12.75 13.01 -15.02
C ILE A 466 12.23 14.43 -15.14
N PHE A 467 12.99 15.43 -14.66
CA PHE A 467 12.59 16.83 -14.73
C PHE A 467 12.27 17.22 -16.17
N LYS A 468 13.18 16.96 -17.10
CA LYS A 468 12.98 17.20 -18.54
C LYS A 468 11.74 16.49 -19.07
N THR A 469 11.59 15.19 -18.80
CA THR A 469 10.49 14.37 -19.33
C THR A 469 9.14 14.94 -18.92
N TYR A 470 8.98 15.28 -17.64
CA TYR A 470 7.70 15.76 -17.12
C TYR A 470 7.45 17.24 -17.45
N LEU A 471 8.50 18.06 -17.57
CA LEU A 471 8.38 19.41 -18.09
C LEU A 471 7.92 19.42 -19.56
N GLU A 472 8.47 18.56 -20.41
CA GLU A 472 8.03 18.43 -21.80
C GLU A 472 6.58 17.91 -21.92
N LEU A 473 6.15 17.03 -21.01
CA LEU A 473 4.76 16.57 -20.96
C LEU A 473 3.82 17.70 -20.54
N ASP A 474 4.20 18.50 -19.55
CA ASP A 474 3.44 19.67 -19.09
C ASP A 474 3.26 20.70 -20.20
N MET A 475 4.36 21.03 -20.91
CA MET A 475 4.32 21.95 -22.06
C MET A 475 3.38 21.46 -23.16
N LYS A 476 3.40 20.16 -23.47
CA LYS A 476 2.51 19.56 -24.48
C LYS A 476 1.05 19.57 -24.06
N SER A 477 0.78 19.38 -22.76
CA SER A 477 -0.57 19.51 -22.19
C SER A 477 -1.08 20.94 -22.36
N PHE A 478 -0.24 21.92 -22.02
CA PHE A 478 -0.55 23.34 -22.16
C PHE A 478 -0.80 23.79 -23.61
N SER A 479 -0.02 23.28 -24.58
CA SER A 479 -0.22 23.61 -25.99
C SER A 479 -1.53 23.04 -26.55
N LYS A 480 -1.92 21.82 -26.14
CA LYS A 480 -3.20 21.22 -26.55
C LYS A 480 -4.40 21.97 -25.97
N HIS A 481 -4.32 22.36 -24.70
CA HIS A 481 -5.38 23.17 -24.09
C HIS A 481 -5.54 24.53 -24.77
N LYS A 482 -4.47 25.18 -25.26
CA LYS A 482 -4.60 26.42 -26.06
C LYS A 482 -5.32 26.22 -27.41
N GLU A 483 -5.25 25.03 -28.00
CA GLU A 483 -5.97 24.70 -29.24
C GLU A 483 -7.44 24.32 -28.98
N GLU A 484 -7.72 23.61 -27.88
CA GLU A 484 -9.07 23.14 -27.52
C GLU A 484 -9.92 24.18 -26.78
N VAL A 485 -9.32 25.17 -26.09
CA VAL A 485 -10.05 26.24 -25.35
C VAL A 485 -10.80 27.23 -26.26
N LYS A 486 -10.83 27.01 -27.58
CA LYS A 486 -11.82 27.65 -28.46
C LYS A 486 -13.23 27.07 -28.32
N GLU A 487 -13.40 25.87 -27.75
CA GLU A 487 -14.72 25.28 -27.53
C GLU A 487 -14.78 24.58 -26.16
N SER A 488 -15.67 25.07 -25.29
CA SER A 488 -16.03 24.54 -23.97
C SER A 488 -15.12 24.90 -22.78
N GLY A 489 -15.59 25.87 -22.00
CA GLY A 489 -15.07 26.20 -20.68
C GLY A 489 -15.71 25.33 -19.61
N THR A 490 -14.96 24.36 -19.09
CA THR A 490 -15.22 23.75 -17.78
C THR A 490 -13.88 23.34 -17.17
N GLY A 491 -13.35 24.19 -16.27
CA GLY A 491 -12.11 23.94 -15.54
C GLY A 491 -12.33 22.95 -14.40
N SER A 492 -11.70 21.77 -14.49
CA SER A 492 -11.56 20.83 -13.39
C SER A 492 -10.32 21.19 -12.57
N LYS A 493 -10.50 21.58 -11.30
CA LYS A 493 -9.45 22.00 -10.34
C LYS A 493 -8.70 20.80 -9.70
N HIS A 494 -8.24 19.84 -10.48
CA HIS A 494 -7.28 18.86 -9.96
C HIS A 494 -5.88 19.19 -10.49
N PRO A 495 -4.83 19.18 -9.64
CA PRO A 495 -3.46 19.23 -10.12
C PRO A 495 -3.26 18.12 -11.14
N ASP A 496 -2.71 18.46 -12.30
CA ASP A 496 -2.24 17.47 -13.24
C ASP A 496 -1.19 16.62 -12.51
N THR A 497 -1.30 15.28 -12.57
CA THR A 497 -0.31 14.38 -11.96
C THR A 497 1.11 14.67 -12.50
N VAL A 498 1.21 15.23 -13.71
CA VAL A 498 2.46 15.77 -14.26
C VAL A 498 3.00 16.93 -13.42
N GLU A 499 2.16 17.89 -13.04
CA GLU A 499 2.56 19.02 -12.20
C GLU A 499 3.00 18.57 -10.80
N ASP A 500 2.28 17.63 -10.19
CA ASP A 500 2.66 17.03 -8.91
C ASP A 500 4.06 16.40 -8.96
N ILE A 501 4.38 15.71 -10.05
CA ILE A 501 5.71 15.13 -10.26
C ILE A 501 6.76 16.23 -10.38
N MET A 502 6.50 17.29 -11.15
CA MET A 502 7.41 18.42 -11.25
C MET A 502 7.64 19.07 -9.88
N ILE A 503 6.59 19.28 -9.09
CA ILE A 503 6.69 19.81 -7.73
C ILE A 503 7.63 18.92 -6.90
N LYS A 504 7.44 17.60 -6.92
CA LYS A 504 8.28 16.68 -6.10
C LYS A 504 9.71 16.60 -6.61
N VAL A 505 9.95 16.66 -7.92
CA VAL A 505 11.29 16.68 -8.52
C VAL A 505 12.02 17.99 -8.20
N VAL A 506 11.38 19.14 -8.39
CA VAL A 506 11.95 20.45 -8.02
C VAL A 506 12.24 20.49 -6.53
N ARG A 507 11.36 19.94 -5.67
CA ARG A 507 11.62 19.82 -4.24
C ARG A 507 12.87 18.99 -3.92
N VAL A 508 13.12 17.89 -4.63
CA VAL A 508 14.37 17.13 -4.49
C VAL A 508 15.57 18.01 -4.86
N ILE A 509 15.52 18.72 -5.99
CA ILE A 509 16.60 19.62 -6.42
C ILE A 509 16.81 20.76 -5.40
N ALA A 510 15.74 21.34 -4.87
CA ALA A 510 15.76 22.38 -3.85
C ALA A 510 16.45 21.89 -2.56
N ASN A 511 16.14 20.67 -2.14
CA ASN A 511 16.79 20.08 -0.96
C ASN A 511 18.27 19.84 -1.23
N LEU A 512 18.62 19.24 -2.37
CA LEU A 512 20.01 18.97 -2.76
C LEU A 512 20.85 20.25 -2.84
N SER A 513 20.27 21.37 -3.32
CA SER A 513 20.99 22.64 -3.46
C SER A 513 21.34 23.31 -2.14
N ILE A 514 20.83 22.84 -1.00
CA ILE A 514 21.22 23.32 0.33
C ILE A 514 22.62 22.85 0.72
N ASN A 515 23.07 21.68 0.24
CA ASN A 515 24.40 21.18 0.52
C ASN A 515 25.44 21.94 -0.32
N GLU A 516 26.58 22.31 0.29
CA GLU A 516 27.58 23.16 -0.36
C GLU A 516 28.21 22.53 -1.61
N GLU A 517 28.58 21.25 -1.55
CA GLU A 517 29.23 20.56 -2.67
C GLU A 517 28.23 20.32 -3.81
N VAL A 518 27.06 19.79 -3.46
CA VAL A 518 26.00 19.48 -4.41
C VAL A 518 25.43 20.75 -5.05
N GLY A 519 25.20 21.79 -4.25
CA GLY A 519 24.69 23.08 -4.69
C GLY A 519 25.60 23.79 -5.69
N LYS A 520 26.93 23.75 -5.49
CA LYS A 520 27.90 24.27 -6.48
C LYS A 520 27.80 23.52 -7.82
N GLN A 521 27.62 22.21 -7.80
CA GLN A 521 27.47 21.42 -9.03
C GLN A 521 26.13 21.69 -9.73
N LEU A 522 25.05 21.84 -8.97
CA LEU A 522 23.75 22.23 -9.51
C LEU A 522 23.78 23.63 -10.14
N ALA A 523 24.47 24.58 -9.49
CA ALA A 523 24.57 25.96 -9.96
C ALA A 523 25.31 26.09 -11.30
N THR A 524 26.21 25.16 -11.64
CA THR A 524 26.91 25.14 -12.94
C THR A 524 26.12 24.42 -14.04
N ASN A 525 24.99 23.78 -13.72
CA ASN A 525 24.18 23.09 -14.70
C ASN A 525 23.20 24.03 -15.43
N GLU A 526 23.57 24.44 -16.64
CA GLU A 526 22.79 25.38 -17.46
C GLU A 526 21.35 24.90 -17.70
N LYS A 527 21.16 23.62 -18.06
CA LYS A 527 19.82 23.06 -18.35
C LYS A 527 18.90 23.10 -17.13
N CYS A 528 19.41 22.76 -15.95
CA CYS A 528 18.63 22.79 -14.72
C CYS A 528 18.13 24.21 -14.41
N VAL A 529 19.03 25.19 -14.50
CA VAL A 529 18.68 26.62 -14.30
C VAL A 529 17.71 27.11 -15.36
N GLU A 530 17.92 26.78 -16.64
CA GLU A 530 17.00 27.14 -17.73
C GLU A 530 15.60 26.57 -17.52
N TRP A 531 15.46 25.31 -17.10
CA TRP A 531 14.15 24.70 -16.85
C TRP A 531 13.44 25.30 -15.64
N LEU A 532 14.16 25.64 -14.58
CA LEU A 532 13.60 26.34 -13.41
C LEU A 532 13.12 27.75 -13.78
N LEU A 533 13.92 28.51 -14.54
CA LEU A 533 13.52 29.84 -15.02
C LEU A 533 12.32 29.74 -15.97
N HIS A 534 12.30 28.74 -16.86
CA HIS A 534 11.15 28.51 -17.73
C HIS A 534 9.85 28.30 -16.95
N ILE A 535 9.87 27.53 -15.85
CA ILE A 535 8.69 27.38 -14.97
C ILE A 535 8.26 28.74 -14.42
N ILE A 536 9.20 29.53 -13.89
CA ILE A 536 8.93 30.84 -13.30
C ILE A 536 8.33 31.81 -14.35
N ASP A 537 8.81 31.74 -15.59
CA ASP A 537 8.39 32.64 -16.68
C ASP A 537 7.04 32.24 -17.30
N THR A 538 6.65 30.95 -17.22
CA THR A 538 5.48 30.42 -17.95
C THR A 538 4.31 30.00 -17.09
N LYS A 539 4.54 29.59 -15.84
CA LYS A 539 3.48 29.17 -14.93
C LYS A 539 2.89 30.38 -14.21
N ASP A 540 1.55 30.38 -14.09
CA ASP A 540 0.84 31.44 -13.38
C ASP A 540 0.80 31.14 -11.87
N MET A 541 1.14 32.14 -11.05
CA MET A 541 1.20 31.99 -9.60
C MET A 541 -0.17 31.64 -8.99
N SER A 542 -1.29 32.03 -9.61
CA SER A 542 -2.62 31.76 -9.05
C SER A 542 -3.08 30.32 -9.23
N THR A 543 -2.48 29.58 -10.16
CA THR A 543 -2.85 28.20 -10.48
C THR A 543 -1.77 27.18 -10.14
N SER A 544 -0.49 27.56 -10.17
CA SER A 544 0.66 26.67 -9.96
C SER A 544 1.60 27.17 -8.85
N GLU A 545 1.02 27.75 -7.78
CA GLU A 545 1.74 28.38 -6.66
C GLU A 545 2.86 27.50 -6.09
N GLU A 546 2.58 26.25 -5.71
CA GLU A 546 3.57 25.35 -5.08
C GLU A 546 4.76 25.09 -6.01
N LEU A 547 4.51 24.90 -7.31
CA LEU A 547 5.57 24.66 -8.29
C LEU A 547 6.44 25.90 -8.50
N VAL A 548 5.81 27.07 -8.63
CA VAL A 548 6.53 28.35 -8.82
C VAL A 548 7.35 28.68 -7.58
N LEU A 549 6.76 28.58 -6.38
CA LEU A 549 7.47 28.84 -5.12
C LEU A 549 8.66 27.90 -4.92
N ASN A 550 8.50 26.61 -5.18
CA ASN A 550 9.61 25.65 -5.11
C ASN A 550 10.71 25.98 -6.13
N SER A 551 10.34 26.44 -7.33
CA SER A 551 11.30 26.81 -8.38
C SER A 551 12.09 28.07 -7.99
N VAL A 552 11.40 29.09 -7.49
CA VAL A 552 12.03 30.33 -6.97
C VAL A 552 12.95 30.01 -5.80
N ALA A 553 12.50 29.20 -4.83
CA ALA A 553 13.33 28.78 -3.70
C ALA A 553 14.59 28.03 -4.18
N THR A 554 14.46 27.19 -5.19
CA THR A 554 15.60 26.48 -5.78
C THR A 554 16.59 27.45 -6.42
N ILE A 555 16.13 28.40 -7.26
CA ILE A 555 16.98 29.43 -7.87
C ILE A 555 17.67 30.28 -6.79
N ASN A 556 16.95 30.63 -5.71
CA ASN A 556 17.52 31.36 -4.59
C ASN A 556 18.63 30.58 -3.87
N ASN A 557 18.46 29.26 -3.67
CA ASN A 557 19.53 28.44 -3.13
C ASN A 557 20.75 28.38 -4.07
N LEU A 558 20.51 28.27 -5.39
CA LEU A 558 21.59 28.20 -6.38
C LEU A 558 22.34 29.52 -6.57
N SER A 559 21.67 30.66 -6.39
CA SER A 559 22.29 32.00 -6.51
C SER A 559 23.30 32.29 -5.39
N PHE A 560 23.25 31.56 -4.28
CA PHE A 560 24.25 31.63 -3.22
C PHE A 560 25.65 31.23 -3.72
N TYR A 561 25.75 30.30 -4.68
CA TYR A 561 27.01 29.73 -5.13
C TYR A 561 27.67 30.54 -6.26
N HIS A 562 28.61 31.41 -5.87
CA HIS A 562 29.41 32.23 -6.77
C HIS A 562 30.66 31.48 -7.27
N VAL A 563 30.43 30.39 -8.01
CA VAL A 563 31.51 29.56 -8.58
C VAL A 563 31.72 29.86 -10.07
N PRO A 564 32.96 29.72 -10.60
CA PRO A 564 33.21 29.81 -12.03
C PRO A 564 32.29 28.86 -12.82
N GLY A 565 31.64 29.38 -13.85
CA GLY A 565 30.70 28.60 -14.66
C GLY A 565 29.27 28.53 -14.10
N SER A 566 28.97 29.20 -12.98
CA SER A 566 27.60 29.30 -12.46
C SER A 566 26.64 29.83 -13.52
N ALA A 567 25.65 29.03 -13.88
CA ALA A 567 24.62 29.36 -14.86
C ALA A 567 23.69 30.47 -14.34
N VAL A 568 23.43 30.50 -13.03
CA VAL A 568 22.63 31.57 -12.40
C VAL A 568 23.35 32.92 -12.52
N VAL A 569 24.65 32.97 -12.21
CA VAL A 569 25.44 34.22 -12.32
C VAL A 569 25.52 34.70 -13.77
N LYS A 570 25.75 33.78 -14.72
CA LYS A 570 25.72 34.11 -16.17
C LYS A 570 24.38 34.72 -16.58
N LYS A 571 23.26 34.18 -16.11
CA LYS A 571 21.91 34.71 -16.39
C LYS A 571 21.67 36.07 -15.75
N GLN A 572 22.13 36.29 -14.52
CA GLN A 572 22.06 37.60 -13.86
C GLN A 572 22.85 38.66 -14.63
N GLN A 573 24.05 38.34 -15.12
CA GLN A 573 24.85 39.23 -15.97
C GLN A 573 24.11 39.56 -17.28
N GLN A 574 23.58 38.54 -17.98
CA GLN A 574 22.80 38.75 -19.21
C GLN A 574 21.62 39.70 -19.00
N VAL A 575 20.86 39.55 -17.91
CA VAL A 575 19.72 40.42 -17.60
C VAL A 575 20.16 41.84 -17.22
N THR A 576 21.32 42.00 -16.58
CA THR A 576 21.84 43.33 -16.19
C THR A 576 22.43 44.09 -17.39
N GLU A 577 22.89 43.37 -18.42
CA GLU A 577 23.44 43.92 -19.66
C GLU A 577 22.37 44.17 -20.75
N SER A 578 21.15 43.65 -20.56
CA SER A 578 19.98 43.85 -21.44
C SER A 578 19.19 45.08 -21.03
#